data_AF-A0A6A5V451-F1
#
_entry.id   AF-A0A6A5V451-F1
#
_cell.length_a   1.000
_cell.length_b   1.000
_cell.length_c   1.000
_cell.angle_alpha   90.00
_cell.angle_beta   90.00
_cell.angle_gamma   90.00
#
_symmetry.space_group_name_H-M   'P 1'
#
loop_
_entity.id
_entity.type
_entity.pdbx_description
1 polymer ?
#
loop_
_entity_poly.entity_id
_entity_poly.type
_entity_poly.pdbx_seq_one_letter_code
_entity_poly.pdbx_strand_id
1 'polypeptide(L)'
;MAPIDDIIKDLKSRNPGEHFILREVAKKYEVNYLTLGRRWRGLELIRYITKLIKRGLPPTREIIRNFLSKIYIILKWTTAMDRVRYLANSELKYRFYFELLHRKITEYYLKA
;
A
#
# COMPACT_ATOMS: atom_id res chain seq x y z
N MET A 1 26.25 9.03 2.79
CA MET A 1 24.78 8.99 2.89
C MET A 1 24.25 8.78 1.48
N ALA A 2 23.67 7.62 1.15
CA ALA A 2 23.04 7.45 -0.16
C ALA A 2 21.88 8.48 -0.28
N PRO A 3 21.84 9.30 -1.33
CA PRO A 3 20.75 10.21 -1.57
C PRO A 3 19.43 9.43 -1.54
N ILE A 4 18.47 9.88 -0.74
CA ILE A 4 17.12 9.31 -0.71
C ILE A 4 16.51 9.28 -2.14
N ASP A 5 16.96 10.18 -3.00
CA ASP A 5 16.58 10.28 -4.41
C ASP A 5 17.05 9.09 -5.25
N ASP A 6 18.22 8.51 -4.96
CA ASP A 6 18.71 7.30 -5.63
C ASP A 6 17.85 6.08 -5.26
N ILE A 7 17.44 6.00 -4.00
CA ILE A 7 16.52 4.96 -3.50
C ILE A 7 15.16 5.09 -4.18
N ILE A 8 14.66 6.33 -4.32
CA ILE A 8 13.40 6.62 -5.01
C ILE A 8 13.51 6.24 -6.49
N LYS A 9 14.66 6.48 -7.13
CA LYS A 9 14.91 6.12 -8.53
C LYS A 9 14.90 4.60 -8.73
N ASP A 10 15.57 3.85 -7.85
CA ASP A 10 15.55 2.37 -7.83
C ASP A 10 14.13 1.82 -7.62
N LEU A 11 13.38 2.41 -6.69
CA LEU A 11 11.99 2.03 -6.44
C LEU A 11 11.06 2.34 -7.63
N LYS A 12 11.34 3.39 -8.41
CA LYS A 12 10.57 3.74 -9.61
C LYS A 12 10.91 2.85 -10.81
N SER A 13 12.09 2.26 -10.87
CA SER A 13 12.49 1.32 -11.94
C SER A 13 11.99 -0.10 -11.73
N ARG A 14 11.45 -0.44 -10.55
CA ARG A 14 10.77 -1.72 -10.31
C ARG A 14 9.44 -1.81 -11.06
N ASN A 15 9.09 -3.01 -11.49
CA ASN A 15 7.88 -3.24 -12.27
C ASN A 15 6.61 -2.88 -11.48
N PRO A 16 5.66 -2.14 -12.08
CA PRO A 16 4.39 -1.81 -11.43
C PRO A 16 3.53 -3.07 -11.29
N GLY A 17 3.70 -3.79 -10.18
CA GLY A 17 3.03 -5.07 -9.90
C GLY A 17 3.85 -6.00 -9.02
N GLU A 18 5.15 -5.76 -8.89
CA GLU A 18 6.01 -6.50 -7.96
C GLU A 18 5.76 -6.04 -6.53
N HIS A 19 5.27 -6.94 -5.69
CA HIS A 19 5.11 -6.67 -4.26
C HIS A 19 6.49 -6.59 -3.62
N PHE A 20 6.83 -5.42 -3.07
CA PHE A 20 8.07 -5.25 -2.31
C PHE A 20 7.81 -4.70 -0.92
N ILE A 21 8.67 -5.10 0.01
CA ILE A 21 8.61 -4.67 1.39
C ILE A 21 9.54 -3.46 1.57
N LEU A 22 8.96 -2.27 1.79
CA LEU A 22 9.70 -1.01 2.03
C LEU A 22 10.72 -1.12 3.19
N ARG A 23 10.48 -2.03 4.13
CA ARG A 23 11.37 -2.31 5.27
C ARG A 23 12.68 -2.98 4.84
N GLU A 24 12.61 -3.88 3.86
CA GLU A 24 13.80 -4.54 3.29
C GLU A 24 14.63 -3.57 2.48
N VAL A 25 13.96 -2.69 1.72
CA VAL A 25 14.61 -1.61 0.97
C VAL A 25 15.32 -0.64 1.92
N ALA A 26 14.64 -0.21 2.99
CA ALA A 26 15.25 0.65 4.01
C ALA A 26 16.48 0.01 4.67
N LYS A 27 16.44 -1.31 4.91
CA LYS A 27 17.57 -2.07 5.47
C LYS A 27 18.74 -2.17 4.48
N LYS A 28 18.47 -2.39 3.18
CA LYS A 28 19.49 -2.47 2.12
C LYS A 28 20.29 -1.18 1.96
N TYR A 29 19.61 -0.03 2.09
CA TYR A 29 20.23 1.29 1.89
C TYR A 29 20.64 1.99 3.20
N GLU A 30 20.53 1.31 4.36
CA GLU A 30 20.82 1.87 5.69
C GLU A 30 20.10 3.19 5.97
N VAL A 31 18.86 3.34 5.50
CA VAL A 31 18.06 4.56 5.66
C VAL A 31 16.94 4.35 6.66
N ASN A 32 16.60 5.42 7.40
CA ASN A 32 15.44 5.41 8.28
C ASN A 32 14.14 5.11 7.50
N TYR A 33 13.55 3.96 7.82
CA TYR A 33 12.31 3.47 7.23
C TYR A 33 11.15 4.47 7.29
N LEU A 34 11.02 5.21 8.40
CA LEU A 34 9.93 6.19 8.56
C LEU A 34 10.09 7.35 7.58
N THR A 35 11.32 7.81 7.38
CA THR A 35 11.64 8.88 6.42
C THR A 35 11.38 8.43 4.98
N LEU A 36 11.82 7.21 4.64
CA LEU A 36 11.57 6.63 3.32
C LEU A 36 10.07 6.41 3.06
N GLY A 37 9.33 5.86 4.02
CA GLY A 37 7.90 5.60 3.90
C GLY A 37 7.05 6.88 3.80
N ARG A 38 7.42 7.96 4.50
CA ARG A 38 6.77 9.27 4.36
C ARG A 38 6.95 9.83 2.95
N ARG A 39 8.19 9.85 2.44
CA ARG A 39 8.49 10.34 1.09
C ARG A 39 7.85 9.50 0.00
N TRP A 40 7.88 8.17 0.13
CA TRP A 40 7.28 7.25 -0.83
C TRP A 40 5.77 7.46 -0.97
N ARG A 41 5.03 7.57 0.14
CA ARG A 41 3.58 7.85 0.11
C ARG A 41 3.25 9.19 -0.57
N GLY A 42 4.07 10.22 -0.32
CA GLY A 42 3.92 11.51 -0.99
C GLY A 42 4.10 11.39 -2.50
N LEU A 43 5.10 10.64 -2.95
CA LEU A 43 5.34 10.39 -4.37
C LEU A 43 4.25 9.56 -5.04
N GLU A 44 3.74 8.53 -4.36
CA GLU A 44 2.62 7.74 -4.85
C GLU A 44 1.36 8.59 -5.03
N LEU A 45 1.09 9.51 -4.08
CA LEU A 45 -0.02 10.46 -4.17
C LEU A 45 0.15 11.40 -5.36
N ILE A 46 1.35 11.97 -5.54
CA ILE A 46 1.65 12.84 -6.69
C ILE A 46 1.46 12.07 -8.00
N ARG A 47 1.99 10.84 -8.11
CA ARG A 47 1.84 9.99 -9.28
C ARG A 47 0.37 9.70 -9.59
N TYR A 48 -0.43 9.46 -8.56
CA TYR A 48 -1.87 9.23 -8.70
C TYR A 48 -2.60 10.49 -9.18
N ILE A 49 -2.31 11.65 -8.60
CA ILE A 49 -2.87 12.94 -9.01
C ILE A 49 -2.51 13.26 -10.46
N THR A 50 -1.24 13.09 -10.87
CA THR A 50 -0.81 13.28 -12.26
C THR A 50 -1.56 12.34 -13.21
N LYS A 51 -1.83 11.10 -12.80
CA LYS A 51 -2.61 10.15 -13.60
C LYS A 51 -4.07 10.58 -13.76
N LEU A 52 -4.68 11.18 -12.74
CA LEU A 52 -6.04 11.72 -12.81
C LEU A 52 -6.11 12.91 -13.76
N ILE A 53 -5.17 13.85 -13.63
CA ILE A 53 -5.06 15.03 -14.51
C ILE A 53 -4.89 14.60 -15.97
N LYS A 54 -4.02 13.61 -16.25
CA LYS A 54 -3.84 13.04 -17.60
C LYS A 54 -5.11 12.39 -18.18
N ARG A 55 -6.06 11.98 -17.32
CA ARG A 55 -7.34 11.40 -17.71
C ARG A 55 -8.46 12.45 -17.79
N GLY A 56 -8.16 13.72 -17.57
CA GLY A 56 -9.16 14.80 -17.51
C GLY A 56 -10.05 14.75 -16.26
N LEU A 57 -9.65 13.97 -15.23
CA LEU A 57 -10.39 13.84 -13.98
C LEU A 57 -9.83 14.80 -12.93
N PRO A 58 -10.65 15.69 -12.34
CA PRO A 58 -10.19 16.55 -11.26
C PRO A 58 -9.88 15.71 -10.01
N PRO A 59 -8.74 15.93 -9.33
CA PRO A 59 -8.42 15.25 -8.08
C PRO A 59 -9.28 15.83 -6.95
N THR A 60 -10.53 15.38 -6.84
CA THR A 60 -11.45 15.82 -5.78
C THR A 60 -10.99 15.32 -4.42
N ARG A 61 -11.39 16.04 -3.36
CA ARG A 61 -11.07 15.70 -1.96
C ARG A 61 -11.45 14.26 -1.62
N GLU A 62 -12.54 13.76 -2.18
CA GLU A 62 -13.03 12.40 -1.98
C GLU A 62 -12.16 11.34 -2.65
N ILE A 63 -11.69 11.59 -3.88
CA ILE A 63 -10.75 10.72 -4.59
C ILE A 63 -9.41 10.61 -3.84
N ILE A 64 -8.89 11.74 -3.35
CA ILE A 64 -7.67 11.78 -2.54
C ILE A 64 -7.88 11.03 -1.21
N ARG A 65 -9.02 11.24 -0.54
CA ARG A 65 -9.37 10.54 0.69
C ARG A 65 -9.47 9.03 0.47
N ASN A 66 -10.12 8.59 -0.60
CA ASN A 66 -10.26 7.16 -0.94
C ASN A 66 -8.91 6.51 -1.25
N PHE A 67 -7.99 7.21 -1.91
CA PHE A 67 -6.62 6.75 -2.14
C PHE A 67 -5.83 6.60 -0.84
N LEU A 68 -5.85 7.62 0.02
CA LEU A 68 -5.16 7.60 1.31
C LEU A 68 -5.78 6.57 2.26
N SER A 69 -7.11 6.46 2.28
CA SER A 69 -7.84 5.44 3.00
C SER A 69 -7.49 4.05 2.48
N LYS A 70 -7.41 3.80 1.17
CA LYS A 70 -6.97 2.52 0.62
C LYS A 70 -5.57 2.15 1.11
N ILE A 71 -4.61 3.08 1.05
CA ILE A 71 -3.23 2.86 1.53
C ILE A 71 -3.18 2.62 3.05
N TYR A 72 -3.94 3.40 3.82
CA TYR A 72 -3.96 3.34 5.28
C TYR A 72 -4.74 2.11 5.81
N ILE A 73 -5.84 1.75 5.17
CA ILE A 73 -6.68 0.58 5.46
C ILE A 73 -5.89 -0.68 5.14
N ILE A 74 -5.15 -0.73 4.03
CA ILE A 74 -4.25 -1.86 3.74
C ILE A 74 -3.29 -2.06 4.92
N LEU A 75 -2.59 -1.02 5.39
CA LEU A 75 -1.68 -1.14 6.54
C LEU A 75 -2.35 -1.49 7.89
N LYS A 76 -3.53 -0.91 8.15
CA LYS A 76 -4.23 -1.08 9.43
C LYS A 76 -4.90 -2.45 9.56
N TRP A 77 -5.52 -2.94 8.48
CA TRP A 77 -6.21 -4.22 8.50
C TRP A 77 -5.30 -5.38 8.11
N THR A 78 -4.22 -5.21 7.33
CA THR A 78 -3.23 -6.31 7.15
C THR A 78 -2.62 -6.70 8.48
N THR A 79 -2.25 -5.73 9.32
CA THR A 79 -1.70 -6.02 10.65
C THR A 79 -2.68 -6.79 11.54
N ALA A 80 -3.98 -6.48 11.49
CA ALA A 80 -5.01 -7.19 12.24
C ALA A 80 -5.34 -8.57 11.63
N MET A 81 -5.47 -8.64 10.30
CA MET A 81 -5.75 -9.87 9.56
C MET A 81 -4.58 -10.86 9.61
N ASP A 82 -3.33 -10.37 9.61
CA ASP A 82 -2.12 -11.18 9.76
C ASP A 82 -2.04 -11.82 11.15
N ARG A 83 -2.47 -11.12 12.20
CA ARG A 83 -2.59 -11.70 13.54
C ARG A 83 -3.63 -12.81 13.57
N VAL A 84 -4.77 -12.62 12.91
CA VAL A 84 -5.83 -13.65 12.82
C VAL A 84 -5.36 -14.87 12.05
N ARG A 85 -4.61 -14.69 10.95
CA ARG A 85 -3.97 -15.79 10.21
C ARG A 85 -2.93 -16.53 11.04
N TYR A 86 -2.05 -15.80 11.73
CA TYR A 86 -1.01 -16.37 12.58
C TYR A 86 -1.59 -17.21 13.73
N LEU A 87 -2.77 -16.85 14.24
CA LEU A 87 -3.46 -17.58 15.31
C LEU A 87 -4.47 -18.63 14.80
N ALA A 88 -4.66 -18.76 13.48
CA ALA A 88 -5.53 -19.77 12.89
C ALA A 88 -4.80 -21.11 12.85
N ASN A 89 -5.10 -21.98 13.80
CA ASN A 89 -4.54 -23.33 13.89
C ASN A 89 -5.52 -24.43 13.43
N SER A 90 -6.69 -24.05 12.90
CA SER A 90 -7.69 -24.99 12.41
C SER A 90 -8.17 -24.60 11.01
N GLU A 91 -8.54 -25.61 10.23
CA GLU A 91 -9.00 -25.45 8.84
C GLU A 91 -10.21 -24.52 8.74
N LEU A 92 -11.17 -24.64 9.66
CA LEU A 92 -12.34 -23.76 9.74
C LEU A 92 -11.95 -22.29 9.95
N LYS A 93 -10.93 -22.01 10.78
CA LYS A 93 -10.44 -20.64 10.99
C LYS A 93 -9.73 -20.10 9.74
N TYR A 94 -9.03 -20.95 9.00
CA TYR A 94 -8.42 -20.56 7.72
C TYR A 94 -9.47 -20.25 6.66
N ARG A 95 -10.49 -21.10 6.53
CA ARG A 95 -11.61 -20.85 5.62
C ARG A 95 -12.29 -19.52 5.94
N PHE A 96 -12.57 -19.27 7.22
CA PHE A 96 -13.16 -18.03 7.68
C PHE A 96 -12.28 -16.80 7.40
N TYR A 97 -10.95 -16.92 7.55
CA TYR A 97 -10.00 -15.88 7.16
C TYR A 97 -10.11 -15.53 5.67
N PHE A 98 -10.14 -16.52 4.78
CA PHE A 98 -10.24 -16.28 3.34
C PHE A 98 -11.60 -15.71 2.93
N GLU A 99 -12.70 -16.17 3.54
CA GLU A 99 -14.04 -15.59 3.33
C GLU A 99 -14.10 -14.13 3.77
N LEU A 100 -13.50 -13.79 4.92
CA LEU A 100 -13.40 -12.42 5.42
C LEU A 100 -12.57 -11.52 4.48
N LEU A 101 -11.43 -12.03 4.01
CA LEU A 101 -10.54 -11.34 3.07
C LEU A 101 -11.28 -11.04 1.75
N HIS A 102 -11.94 -12.05 1.16
CA HIS A 102 -12.70 -11.90 -0.07
C HIS A 102 -13.85 -10.91 0.09
N ARG A 103 -14.62 -11.00 1.18
CA ARG A 103 -15.72 -10.07 1.47
C ARG A 103 -15.23 -8.62 1.54
N LYS A 104 -14.07 -8.37 2.17
CA LYS A 104 -13.51 -7.02 2.28
C LYS A 104 -13.03 -6.50 0.92
N ILE A 105 -12.39 -7.35 0.11
CA ILE A 105 -12.00 -6.99 -1.26
C ILE A 105 -13.25 -6.59 -2.06
N THR A 106 -14.29 -7.43 -2.08
CA THR A 106 -15.53 -7.18 -2.82
C THR A 106 -16.25 -5.90 -2.36
N GLU A 107 -16.32 -5.64 -1.05
CA GLU A 107 -16.94 -4.43 -0.50
C GLU A 107 -16.29 -3.14 -1.02
N TYR A 108 -14.97 -3.12 -1.22
CA TYR A 108 -14.26 -1.95 -1.72
C TYR A 108 -14.22 -1.85 -3.25
N TYR A 109 -14.27 -2.98 -3.97
CA TYR A 109 -14.33 -2.98 -5.43
C TYR A 109 -15.73 -2.62 -5.97
N LEU A 110 -16.80 -2.86 -5.22
CA LEU A 110 -18.17 -2.47 -5.59
C LEU A 110 -18.57 -1.05 -5.16
N LYS A 111 -17.78 -0.40 -4.31
CA LYS A 111 -18.00 0.99 -3.84
C LYS A 111 -17.14 2.02 -4.59
N ALA A 112 -16.50 1.65 -5.71
CA ALA A 112 -15.62 2.50 -6.51
C ALA A 112 -16.17 2.70 -7.92
#